data_AF-A0A9E5SZK2-F1
#
_entry.id   AF-A0A9E5SZK2-F1
#
_cell.length_a   1.000
_cell.length_b   1.000
_cell.length_c   1.000
_cell.angle_alpha   90.00
_cell.angle_beta   90.00
_cell.angle_gamma   90.00
#
_symmetry.space_group_name_H-M   'P 1'
#
loop_
_entity.id
_entity.type
_entity.pdbx_description
1 polymer ?
#
loop_
_entity_poly.entity_id
_entity_poly.type
_entity_poly.pdbx_seq_one_letter_code
_entity_poly.pdbx_strand_id
1 'polypeptide(L)'
;RSLILGFYDLTPETMELARQMIFALCFIVLATCYQYPVSSGIILGGGNSRYSFVVDTVAMWVIALPLAYLSAYVFGWTPLVTFCLLRSDQFVKVLVNGYWVNKRKWYRQLIK
;
A
#
# COMPACT_ATOMS: atom_id res chain seq x y z
N ARG A 1 25.95 -10.57 -8.79
CA ARG A 1 25.86 -9.23 -8.15
C ARG A 1 24.57 -8.59 -8.62
N SER A 2 23.62 -8.31 -7.72
CA SER A 2 22.44 -7.50 -8.03
C SER A 2 22.93 -6.10 -8.42
N LEU A 3 22.67 -5.69 -9.66
CA LEU A 3 23.21 -4.48 -10.28
C LEU A 3 22.87 -3.22 -9.47
N ILE A 4 21.74 -3.23 -8.76
CA ILE A 4 21.22 -2.10 -7.98
C ILE A 4 21.84 -2.01 -6.57
N LEU A 5 22.03 -3.13 -5.89
CA LEU A 5 22.59 -3.15 -4.52
C LEU A 5 24.12 -3.05 -4.52
N GLY A 6 24.77 -3.34 -5.64
CA GLY A 6 26.22 -3.21 -5.78
C GLY A 6 26.75 -1.77 -5.87
N PHE A 7 25.87 -0.77 -5.97
CA PHE A 7 26.24 0.65 -5.93
C PHE A 7 26.39 1.20 -4.51
N TYR A 8 25.91 0.47 -3.49
CA TYR A 8 25.95 0.90 -2.10
C TYR A 8 26.93 0.02 -1.30
N ASP A 9 27.80 0.64 -0.52
CA ASP A 9 28.63 -0.05 0.48
C ASP A 9 27.75 -0.45 1.68
N LEU A 10 27.17 -1.64 1.59
CA LEU A 10 26.29 -2.21 2.60
C LEU A 10 26.99 -3.34 3.34
N THR A 11 26.69 -3.48 4.64
CA THR A 11 27.06 -4.69 5.37
C THR A 11 26.35 -5.92 4.74
N PRO A 12 26.99 -7.10 4.75
CA PRO A 12 26.43 -8.30 4.10
C PRO A 12 25.03 -8.67 4.62
N GLU A 13 24.77 -8.42 5.91
CA GLU A 13 23.47 -8.62 6.55
C GLU A 13 22.40 -7.66 5.99
N THR A 14 22.73 -6.37 5.82
CA THR A 14 21.81 -5.37 5.26
C THR A 14 21.48 -5.67 3.80
N MET A 15 22.45 -6.20 3.05
CA MET A 15 22.27 -6.54 1.64
C MET A 15 21.24 -7.67 1.44
N GLU A 16 21.25 -8.70 2.29
CA GLU A 16 20.26 -9.78 2.19
C GLU A 16 18.86 -9.30 2.63
N LEU A 17 18.77 -8.50 3.69
CA LEU A 17 17.50 -7.86 4.10
C LEU A 17 16.92 -6.99 2.98
N ALA A 18 17.75 -6.13 2.37
CA ALA A 18 17.33 -5.27 1.27
C ALA A 18 16.83 -6.10 0.07
N ARG A 19 17.50 -7.20 -0.28
CA ARG A 19 17.08 -8.11 -1.35
C ARG A 19 15.68 -8.68 -1.09
N GLN A 20 15.41 -9.10 0.14
CA GLN A 20 14.11 -9.63 0.55
C GLN A 20 13.01 -8.56 0.53
N MET A 21 13.31 -7.34 0.99
CA MET A 21 12.36 -6.21 0.95
C MET A 21 12.04 -5.78 -0.48
N ILE A 22 13.03 -5.78 -1.38
CA ILE A 22 12.82 -5.48 -2.81
C ILE A 22 11.91 -6.54 -3.45
N PHE A 23 12.12 -7.81 -3.13
CA PHE A 23 11.25 -8.88 -3.63
C PHE A 23 9.80 -8.71 -3.15
N ALA A 24 9.60 -8.38 -1.86
CA ALA A 24 8.28 -8.08 -1.33
C ALA A 24 7.64 -6.85 -2.02
N LEU A 25 8.43 -5.80 -2.27
CA LEU A 25 7.98 -4.59 -2.98
C LEU A 25 7.47 -4.91 -4.38
N CYS A 26 8.11 -5.83 -5.11
CA CYS A 26 7.62 -6.22 -6.45
C CYS A 26 6.16 -6.70 -6.42
N PHE A 27 5.76 -7.48 -5.39
CA PHE A 27 4.37 -7.91 -5.24
C PHE A 27 3.44 -6.76 -4.85
N ILE A 28 3.88 -5.90 -3.93
CA ILE A 28 3.09 -4.76 -3.47
C ILE A 28 2.81 -3.78 -4.62
N VAL A 29 3.79 -3.54 -5.49
CA VAL A 29 3.66 -2.63 -6.63
C VAL A 29 2.53 -3.06 -7.57
N LEU A 30 2.27 -4.36 -7.75
CA LEU A 30 1.14 -4.83 -8.56
C LEU A 30 -0.21 -4.34 -8.02
N ALA A 31 -0.41 -4.38 -6.70
CA ALA A 31 -1.61 -3.86 -6.06
C ALA A 31 -1.68 -2.33 -6.17
N THR A 32 -0.56 -1.66 -5.92
CA THR A 32 -0.43 -0.21 -6.00
C THR A 32 -0.73 0.33 -7.41
N CYS A 33 -0.32 -0.38 -8.46
CA CYS A 33 -0.63 -0.04 -9.85
C CYS A 33 -2.14 -0.01 -10.15
N TYR A 34 -2.95 -0.80 -9.44
CA TYR A 34 -4.41 -0.73 -9.56
C TYR A 34 -5.00 0.38 -8.67
N GLN A 35 -4.52 0.49 -7.43
CA GLN A 35 -5.05 1.45 -6.46
C GLN A 35 -4.94 2.89 -6.94
N TYR A 36 -3.77 3.32 -7.43
CA TYR A 36 -3.52 4.71 -7.77
C TYR A 36 -4.46 5.21 -8.87
N PRO A 37 -4.54 4.59 -10.07
CA PRO A 37 -5.42 5.06 -11.14
C PRO A 37 -6.90 5.03 -10.75
N VAL A 38 -7.31 4.07 -9.90
CA VAL A 38 -8.70 4.01 -9.44
C VAL A 38 -9.01 5.18 -8.50
N SER A 39 -8.13 5.45 -7.53
CA SER A 39 -8.35 6.52 -6.55
C SER A 39 -8.22 7.90 -7.20
N SER A 40 -7.13 8.16 -7.92
CA SER A 40 -6.87 9.47 -8.54
C SER A 40 -7.59 9.70 -9.86
N GLY A 41 -7.81 8.65 -10.67
CA GLY A 41 -8.49 8.75 -11.95
C GLY A 41 -10.00 8.68 -11.82
N ILE A 42 -10.53 7.55 -11.30
CA ILE A 42 -11.99 7.29 -11.32
C ILE A 42 -12.70 8.04 -10.18
N ILE A 43 -12.23 7.88 -8.95
CA ILE A 43 -12.93 8.41 -7.77
C ILE A 43 -12.80 9.94 -7.68
N LEU A 44 -11.57 10.44 -7.80
CA LEU A 44 -11.30 11.88 -7.81
C LEU A 44 -11.85 12.55 -9.09
N GLY A 45 -11.72 11.92 -10.26
CA GLY A 45 -12.33 12.41 -11.50
C GLY A 45 -13.87 12.43 -11.50
N GLY A 46 -14.50 11.57 -10.69
CA GLY A 46 -15.96 11.57 -10.46
C GLY A 46 -16.47 12.66 -9.51
N GLY A 47 -15.59 13.56 -9.02
CA GLY A 47 -15.96 14.67 -8.14
C GLY A 47 -16.08 14.30 -6.66
N ASN A 48 -15.69 13.09 -6.25
CA ASN A 48 -15.81 12.61 -4.87
C ASN A 48 -14.45 12.49 -4.15
N SER A 49 -13.79 13.64 -3.96
CA SER A 49 -12.48 13.72 -3.29
C SER A 49 -12.53 13.36 -1.80
N ARG A 50 -13.63 13.69 -1.12
CA ARG A 50 -13.82 13.40 0.32
C ARG A 50 -13.80 11.91 0.61
N TYR A 51 -14.41 11.08 -0.26
CA TYR A 51 -14.41 9.63 -0.08
C TYR A 51 -12.99 9.06 -0.14
N SER A 52 -12.23 9.41 -1.20
CA SER A 52 -10.85 8.95 -1.40
C SER A 52 -9.98 9.30 -0.18
N PHE A 53 -10.06 10.55 0.29
CA PHE A 53 -9.30 11.01 1.45
C PHE A 53 -9.63 10.25 2.75
N VAL A 54 -10.92 9.99 3.00
CA VAL A 54 -11.36 9.26 4.20
C VAL A 54 -10.87 7.82 4.16
N VAL A 55 -11.00 7.13 3.01
CA VAL A 55 -10.52 5.75 2.85
C VAL A 55 -9.01 5.68 3.07
N ASP A 56 -8.26 6.61 2.48
CA ASP A 56 -6.81 6.65 2.63
C ASP A 56 -6.36 6.91 4.07
N THR A 57 -7.06 7.81 4.77
CA THR A 57 -6.77 8.15 6.17
C THR A 57 -7.09 6.97 7.09
N VAL A 58 -8.27 6.36 6.95
CA VAL A 58 -8.69 5.24 7.81
C VAL A 58 -7.78 4.03 7.61
N ALA A 59 -7.47 3.67 6.36
CA ALA A 59 -6.59 2.54 6.07
C ALA A 59 -5.19 2.73 6.67
N MET A 60 -4.64 3.95 6.63
CA MET A 60 -3.32 4.23 7.20
C MET A 60 -3.35 4.23 8.73
N TRP A 61 -4.28 4.98 9.34
CA TRP A 61 -4.27 5.23 10.78
C TRP A 61 -4.87 4.09 11.62
N VAL A 62 -5.88 3.39 11.10
CA VAL A 62 -6.60 2.35 11.86
C VAL A 62 -6.04 0.97 11.59
N ILE A 63 -5.51 0.73 10.39
CA ILE A 63 -5.05 -0.60 9.98
C ILE A 63 -3.53 -0.63 9.94
N ALA A 64 -2.89 0.15 9.07
CA ALA A 64 -1.46 0.03 8.81
C ALA A 64 -0.59 0.37 10.04
N LEU A 65 -0.84 1.53 10.66
CA LEU A 65 -0.04 2.00 11.79
C LEU A 65 -0.15 1.08 13.02
N PRO A 66 -1.36 0.68 13.46
CA PRO A 66 -1.50 -0.20 14.61
C PRO A 66 -0.92 -1.59 14.35
N LEU A 67 -1.08 -2.15 13.14
CA LEU A 67 -0.48 -3.45 12.81
C LEU A 67 1.06 -3.39 12.85
N ALA A 68 1.65 -2.34 12.29
CA ALA A 68 3.10 -2.15 12.29
C ALA A 68 3.63 -1.94 13.71
N TYR A 69 2.91 -1.19 14.54
CA TYR A 69 3.26 -1.00 15.95
C TYR A 69 3.19 -2.33 16.72
N LEU A 70 2.12 -3.10 16.54
CA LEU A 70 1.96 -4.42 17.17
C LEU A 70 3.08 -5.37 16.75
N SER A 71 3.42 -5.44 15.46
CA SER A 71 4.47 -6.36 14.99
C SER A 71 5.86 -5.99 15.49
N ALA A 72 6.16 -4.69 15.58
CA ALA A 72 7.46 -4.20 16.04
C ALA A 72 7.63 -4.31 17.56
N TYR A 73 6.64 -3.88 18.35
CA TYR A 73 6.80 -3.72 19.79
C TYR A 73 6.25 -4.87 20.62
N VAL A 74 5.20 -5.57 20.16
CA VAL A 74 4.56 -6.66 20.93
C VAL A 74 5.10 -8.01 20.50
N PHE A 75 5.20 -8.24 19.19
CA PHE A 75 5.60 -9.54 18.66
C PHE A 75 7.10 -9.69 18.40
N GLY A 76 7.86 -8.59 18.35
CA GLY A 76 9.30 -8.60 18.08
C GLY A 76 9.66 -9.25 16.75
N TRP A 77 8.78 -9.15 15.74
CA TRP A 77 8.97 -9.82 14.45
C TRP A 77 10.08 -9.18 13.63
N THR A 78 10.65 -9.96 12.70
CA THR A 78 11.74 -9.50 11.85
C THR A 78 11.33 -8.25 11.04
N PRO A 79 12.27 -7.34 10.74
CA PRO A 79 11.98 -6.09 10.04
C PRO A 79 11.25 -6.28 8.70
N LEU A 80 11.49 -7.42 8.03
CA LEU A 80 10.81 -7.79 6.80
C LEU A 80 9.30 -7.94 6.98
N VAL A 81 8.86 -8.61 8.06
CA VAL A 81 7.44 -8.86 8.30
C VAL A 81 6.74 -7.56 8.67
N THR A 82 7.35 -6.75 9.54
CA THR A 82 6.84 -5.41 9.88
C THR A 82 6.71 -4.53 8.64
N PHE A 83 7.66 -4.60 7.71
CA PHE A 83 7.59 -3.89 6.43
C PHE A 83 6.44 -4.38 5.55
N CYS A 84 6.25 -5.70 5.42
CA CYS A 84 5.14 -6.28 4.66
C CYS A 84 3.77 -5.89 5.25
N LEU A 85 3.65 -5.90 6.58
CA LEU A 85 2.42 -5.48 7.27
C LEU A 85 2.15 -3.99 7.09
N LEU A 86 3.18 -3.15 7.19
CA LEU A 86 3.05 -1.71 6.94
C LEU A 86 2.54 -1.45 5.51
N ARG A 87 3.07 -2.19 4.53
CA ARG A 87 2.68 -2.08 3.11
C ARG A 87 1.40 -2.83 2.75
N SER A 88 0.81 -3.59 3.69
CA SER A 88 -0.43 -4.34 3.45
C SER A 88 -1.64 -3.42 3.24
N ASP A 89 -1.54 -2.16 3.67
CA ASP A 89 -2.56 -1.12 3.49
C ASP A 89 -3.00 -0.97 2.03
N GLN A 90 -2.06 -1.15 1.10
CA GLN A 90 -2.30 -1.05 -0.33
C GLN A 90 -3.33 -2.10 -0.80
N PHE A 91 -3.24 -3.33 -0.28
CA PHE A 91 -4.19 -4.40 -0.63
C PHE A 91 -5.59 -4.10 -0.09
N VAL A 92 -5.69 -3.58 1.14
CA VAL A 92 -6.97 -3.19 1.74
C VAL A 92 -7.63 -2.10 0.90
N LYS A 93 -6.86 -1.10 0.46
CA LYS A 93 -7.36 -0.01 -0.38
C LYS A 93 -7.81 -0.49 -1.76
N VAL A 94 -7.08 -1.43 -2.38
CA VAL A 94 -7.50 -2.08 -3.63
C VAL A 94 -8.87 -2.75 -3.47
N LEU A 95 -9.10 -3.49 -2.39
CA LEU A 95 -10.36 -4.18 -2.14
C LEU A 95 -11.53 -3.19 -1.92
N VAL A 96 -11.33 -2.20 -1.06
CA VAL A 96 -12.36 -1.19 -0.74
C VAL A 96 -12.71 -0.35 -1.97
N ASN A 97 -11.70 0.14 -2.69
CA ASN A 97 -11.92 0.94 -3.89
C ASN A 97 -12.51 0.10 -5.03
N GLY A 98 -12.03 -1.13 -5.22
CA GLY A 98 -12.59 -2.07 -6.20
C GLY A 98 -14.07 -2.37 -5.95
N TYR A 99 -14.44 -2.64 -4.71
CA TYR A 99 -15.84 -2.83 -4.31
C TYR A 99 -16.70 -1.59 -4.61
N TRP A 100 -16.19 -0.40 -4.30
CA TRP A 100 -16.92 0.84 -4.50
C TRP A 100 -17.11 1.17 -6.00
N VAL A 101 -16.06 1.01 -6.81
CA VAL A 101 -16.11 1.21 -8.26
C VAL A 101 -17.08 0.23 -8.91
N ASN A 102 -17.08 -1.04 -8.49
CA ASN A 102 -17.97 -2.06 -9.03
C ASN A 102 -19.46 -1.77 -8.73
N LYS A 103 -19.77 -1.00 -7.68
CA LYS A 103 -21.15 -0.51 -7.45
C LYS A 103 -21.62 0.55 -8.47
N ARG A 104 -20.75 0.96 -9.41
CA ARG A 104 -21.01 1.94 -10.48
C ARG A 104 -21.75 3.19 -9.98
N LYS A 105 -21.49 3.63 -8.74
CA LYS A 105 -22.12 4.85 -8.20
C LYS A 105 -21.38 6.12 -8.62
N TRP A 106 -20.14 5.97 -9.08
CA TRP A 106 -19.26 7.06 -9.50
C TRP A 106 -19.84 7.90 -10.64
N TYR A 107 -20.40 7.29 -11.69
CA TYR A 107 -20.94 8.04 -12.85
C TYR A 107 -22.24 8.81 -12.54
N ARG A 108 -23.00 8.37 -11.52
CA ARG A 108 -24.25 9.05 -11.11
C ARG A 108 -24.00 10.41 -10.46
N GLN A 109 -22.78 10.67 -9.99
CA GLN A 109 -22.40 11.96 -9.43
C GLN A 109 -22.10 13.00 -10.51
N LEU A 110 -21.83 12.58 -11.75
CA LEU A 110 -21.53 13.48 -12.88
C LEU A 110 -22.76 13.92 -13.66
N ILE A 111 -23.92 13.27 -13.47
CA ILE A 111 -25.17 13.55 -14.21
C ILE A 111 -26.08 14.53 -13.43
N LYS A 112 -25.74 14.86 -12.19
CA LYS A 112 -26.39 15.93 -11.41
C LYS A 112 -25.65 17.24 -11.61
#